data_AF-K2FNX7-F1
#
_entry.id   AF-K2FNX7-F1
#
_cell.length_a   1.000
_cell.length_b   1.000
_cell.length_c   1.000
_cell.angle_alpha   90.00
_cell.angle_beta   90.00
_cell.angle_gamma   90.00
#
_symmetry.space_group_name_H-M   'P 1'
#
loop_
_entity.id
_entity.type
_entity.pdbx_description
1 polymer ?
#
loop_
_entity_poly.entity_id
_entity_poly.type
_entity_poly.pdbx_seq_one_letter_code
_entity_poly.pdbx_strand_id
1 'polypeptide(L)'
;MPFTIASLVSFEEDIKKSRFQAFATPVENEQDVKDFLETYRDPSTTHQCWAWKIGHQVRFNDDGEPSGTAGRPILATIEGNELTNVLVLVN
;
A
#
# COMPACT_ATOMS: atom_id res chain seq x y z
N MET A 1 -6.69 -9.02 18.48
CA MET A 1 -6.59 -7.56 18.68
C MET A 1 -6.06 -7.00 17.38
N PRO A 2 -6.64 -5.94 16.81
CA PRO A 2 -6.10 -5.39 15.58
C PRO A 2 -4.68 -4.87 15.82
N PHE A 3 -3.74 -5.29 14.97
CA PHE A 3 -2.37 -4.79 15.01
C PHE A 3 -2.20 -3.68 13.97
N THR A 4 -1.33 -2.73 14.25
CA THR A 4 -0.92 -1.71 13.29
C THR A 4 0.59 -1.54 13.35
N ILE A 5 1.17 -0.94 12.33
CA ILE A 5 2.60 -0.63 12.30
C ILE A 5 2.88 0.64 13.09
N ALA A 6 4.02 0.67 13.79
CA ALA A 6 4.35 1.79 14.69
C ALA A 6 4.77 3.05 13.94
N SER A 7 5.30 2.91 12.73
CA SER A 7 5.87 4.00 11.94
C SER A 7 5.94 3.61 10.46
N LEU A 8 6.18 4.59 9.60
CA LEU A 8 6.50 4.36 8.19
C LEU A 8 7.68 3.37 8.07
N VAL A 9 7.48 2.33 7.27
CA VAL A 9 8.50 1.36 6.86
C VAL A 9 8.58 1.41 5.35
N SER A 10 9.79 1.46 4.82
CA SER A 10 10.03 1.32 3.38
C SER A 10 10.89 0.09 3.12
N PHE A 11 10.63 -0.58 2.02
CA PHE A 11 11.36 -1.74 1.55
C PHE A 11 11.51 -1.66 0.04
N GLU A 12 12.71 -1.90 -0.46
CA GLU A 12 12.98 -1.92 -1.91
C GLU A 12 13.58 -3.26 -2.30
N GLU A 13 13.14 -3.79 -3.44
CA GLU A 13 13.65 -5.03 -3.99
C GLU A 13 13.76 -4.94 -5.52
N ASP A 14 14.91 -5.34 -6.06
CA ASP A 14 15.15 -5.42 -7.50
C ASP A 14 14.85 -6.83 -8.02
N ILE A 15 13.77 -6.98 -8.77
CA ILE A 15 13.35 -8.25 -9.38
C ILE A 15 13.41 -8.11 -10.90
N LYS A 16 14.24 -8.93 -11.57
CA LYS A 16 14.34 -8.98 -13.05
C LYS A 16 14.57 -7.62 -13.73
N LYS A 17 15.39 -6.74 -13.14
CA LYS A 17 15.66 -5.35 -13.59
C LYS A 17 14.50 -4.36 -13.41
N SER A 18 13.42 -4.78 -12.74
CA SER A 18 12.41 -3.88 -12.22
C SER A 18 12.66 -3.66 -10.74
N ARG A 19 12.70 -2.40 -10.33
CA ARG A 19 12.79 -2.02 -8.92
C ARG A 19 11.38 -1.89 -8.36
N PHE A 20 11.09 -2.64 -7.31
CA PHE A 20 9.84 -2.58 -6.58
C PHE A 20 10.08 -1.88 -5.26
N GLN A 21 9.40 -0.77 -5.01
CA GLN A 21 9.56 -0.02 -3.77
C GLN A 21 8.24 0.00 -3.01
N ALA A 22 8.19 -0.73 -1.90
CA ALA A 22 7.06 -0.79 -1.00
C ALA A 22 7.20 0.20 0.16
N PHE A 23 6.12 0.88 0.49
CA PHE A 23 5.99 1.76 1.63
C PHE A 23 4.77 1.34 2.45
N ALA A 24 4.95 1.08 3.73
CA ALA A 24 3.88 0.78 4.66
C ALA A 24 3.83 1.88 5.73
N THR A 25 2.70 2.57 5.88
CA THR A 25 2.52 3.61 6.89
C THR A 25 1.24 3.41 7.69
N PRO A 26 1.23 3.71 9.01
CA PRO A 26 -0.02 3.75 9.75
C PRO A 26 -0.89 4.90 9.23
N VAL A 27 -2.19 4.66 9.10
CA VAL A 27 -3.20 5.65 8.67
C VAL A 27 -4.45 5.50 9.52
N GLU A 28 -4.98 6.61 10.00
CA GLU A 28 -6.18 6.61 10.85
C GLU A 28 -7.46 6.85 10.07
N ASN A 29 -7.36 7.49 8.90
CA ASN A 29 -8.50 7.92 8.10
C ASN A 29 -8.15 7.98 6.60
N GLU A 30 -9.18 8.08 5.75
CA GLU A 30 -8.99 8.16 4.29
C GLU A 30 -8.24 9.43 3.85
N GLN A 31 -8.23 10.49 4.67
CA GLN A 31 -7.54 11.73 4.35
C GLN A 31 -6.03 11.55 4.47
N ASP A 32 -5.54 10.92 5.56
CA ASP A 32 -4.14 10.52 5.73
C ASP A 32 -3.65 9.67 4.56
N VAL A 33 -4.48 8.74 4.10
CA VAL A 33 -4.16 7.93 2.92
C VAL A 33 -3.95 8.80 1.69
N LYS A 34 -4.86 9.75 1.42
CA LYS A 34 -4.74 10.63 0.24
C LYS A 34 -3.52 11.54 0.33
N ASP A 35 -3.26 12.10 1.51
CA ASP A 35 -2.12 12.98 1.76
C ASP A 35 -0.79 12.24 1.55
N PHE A 36 -0.71 10.99 2.04
CA PHE A 36 0.43 10.12 1.80
C PHE A 36 0.59 9.76 0.33
N LEU A 37 -0.49 9.33 -0.33
CA LEU A 37 -0.45 8.98 -1.75
C LEU A 37 -0.04 10.18 -2.62
N GLU A 38 -0.45 11.40 -2.26
CA GLU A 38 -0.06 12.62 -2.97
C GLU A 38 1.41 12.98 -2.71
N THR A 39 1.88 12.83 -1.47
CA THR A 39 3.28 13.08 -1.08
C THR A 39 4.26 12.10 -1.74
N TYR A 40 3.87 10.83 -1.85
CA TYR A 40 4.68 9.75 -2.44
C TYR A 40 4.30 9.45 -3.90
N ARG A 41 3.50 10.34 -4.51
CA ARG A 41 3.15 10.22 -5.92
C ARG A 41 4.40 10.49 -6.75
N ASP A 42 4.87 9.48 -7.47
CA ASP A 42 6.01 9.63 -8.37
C ASP A 42 5.53 9.46 -9.82
N PRO A 43 5.56 10.53 -10.64
CA PRO A 43 5.14 10.44 -12.04
C PRO A 43 6.12 9.66 -12.93
N SER A 44 7.29 9.27 -12.40
CA SER A 44 8.28 8.46 -13.13
C SER A 44 8.08 6.96 -12.92
N THR A 45 7.30 6.56 -11.90
CA THR A 45 6.91 5.17 -11.68
C THR A 45 5.84 4.75 -12.68
N THR A 46 6.02 3.56 -13.27
CA THR A 46 5.11 3.03 -14.31
C THR A 46 3.73 2.70 -13.76
N HIS A 47 3.66 2.13 -12.55
CA HIS A 47 2.43 1.71 -11.87
C HIS A 47 2.57 1.94 -10.37
N GLN A 48 1.69 2.75 -9.78
CA GLN A 48 1.66 2.98 -8.33
C GLN A 48 0.49 2.21 -7.69
N CYS A 49 0.73 0.93 -7.42
CA CYS A 49 -0.26 0.04 -6.84
C CYS A 49 -0.32 0.23 -5.32
N TRP A 50 -1.51 0.32 -4.73
CA TRP A 50 -1.64 0.51 -3.29
C TRP A 50 -2.85 -0.21 -2.73
N ALA A 51 -2.81 -0.51 -1.44
CA ALA A 51 -3.98 -0.96 -0.68
C ALA A 51 -3.89 -0.51 0.76
N TRP A 52 -5.04 -0.27 1.37
CA TRP A 52 -5.14 0.09 2.77
C TRP A 52 -6.34 -0.57 3.43
N LYS A 53 -6.24 -0.68 4.76
CA LYS A 53 -7.30 -1.14 5.64
C LYS A 53 -7.38 -0.22 6.84
N ILE A 54 -8.57 0.32 7.12
CA ILE A 54 -8.85 1.20 8.26
C ILE A 54 -10.10 0.66 8.96
N GLY A 55 -9.92 0.03 10.11
CA GLY A 55 -10.96 -0.76 10.77
C GLY A 55 -11.54 -1.84 9.84
N HIS A 56 -12.81 -1.69 9.47
CA HIS A 56 -13.53 -2.58 8.54
C HIS A 56 -13.51 -2.09 7.09
N GLN A 57 -13.02 -0.88 6.83
CA GLN A 57 -12.93 -0.33 5.49
C GLN A 57 -11.65 -0.80 4.83
N VAL A 58 -11.76 -1.27 3.60
CA VAL A 58 -10.64 -1.72 2.78
C VAL A 58 -10.76 -1.10 1.41
N ARG A 59 -9.62 -0.74 0.83
CA ARG A 59 -9.57 -0.24 -0.54
C ARG A 59 -8.22 -0.58 -1.15
N PHE A 60 -8.22 -0.83 -2.44
CA PHE A 60 -7.01 -1.11 -3.21
C PHE A 60 -7.11 -0.49 -4.60
N ASN A 61 -5.96 -0.26 -5.21
CA ASN A 61 -5.80 0.29 -6.54
C ASN A 61 -4.66 -0.44 -7.25
N ASP A 62 -4.92 -0.92 -8.46
CA ASP A 62 -3.95 -1.63 -9.30
C ASP A 62 -3.29 -0.72 -10.36
N ASP A 63 -3.57 0.59 -10.36
CA ASP A 63 -2.91 1.62 -11.21
C ASP A 63 -2.54 1.21 -12.65
N GLY A 64 -3.48 0.58 -13.36
CA GLY A 64 -3.31 0.17 -14.75
C GLY A 64 -2.81 -1.27 -14.96
N GLU A 65 -2.41 -1.97 -13.90
CA GLU A 65 -2.26 -3.42 -13.94
C GLU A 65 -3.63 -4.11 -14.09
N PRO A 66 -3.68 -5.33 -14.69
CA PRO A 66 -4.92 -6.09 -14.77
C PRO A 66 -5.58 -6.22 -13.40
N SER A 67 -6.87 -5.88 -13.31
CA SER A 67 -7.58 -5.70 -12.04
C SER A 67 -7.36 -6.87 -11.08
N GLY A 68 -6.85 -6.56 -9.88
CA GLY A 68 -6.61 -7.51 -8.81
C GLY A 68 -5.29 -8.29 -8.89
N THR A 69 -4.30 -7.82 -9.67
CA THR A 69 -2.97 -8.47 -9.73
C THR A 69 -1.95 -7.87 -8.76
N ALA A 70 -2.12 -6.62 -8.32
CA ALA A 70 -1.18 -5.95 -7.42
C ALA A 70 -1.85 -5.45 -6.14
N GLY A 71 -2.89 -4.62 -6.26
CA GLY A 71 -3.63 -4.07 -5.12
C GLY A 71 -4.28 -5.16 -4.25
N ARG A 72 -4.80 -6.23 -4.87
CA ARG A 72 -5.43 -7.35 -4.16
C ARG A 72 -4.44 -8.18 -3.34
N PRO A 73 -3.27 -8.61 -3.85
CA PRO A 73 -2.27 -9.29 -3.01
C PRO A 73 -1.72 -8.40 -1.87
N ILE A 74 -1.59 -7.09 -2.08
CA ILE A 74 -1.23 -6.16 -1.00
C ILE A 74 -2.31 -6.20 0.10
N LEU A 75 -3.58 -6.07 -0.27
CA LEU A 75 -4.69 -6.14 0.69
C LEU A 75 -4.72 -7.50 1.41
N ALA A 76 -4.58 -8.60 0.67
CA ALA A 76 -4.57 -9.95 1.24
C ALA A 76 -3.45 -10.13 2.28
N THR A 77 -2.30 -9.49 2.08
CA THR A 77 -1.18 -9.50 3.04
C THR A 77 -1.53 -8.75 4.32
N ILE A 78 -2.16 -7.58 4.20
CA ILE A 78 -2.65 -6.80 5.35
C ILE A 78 -3.66 -7.63 6.16
N GLU A 79 -4.64 -8.24 5.47
CA GLU A 79 -5.67 -9.04 6.12
C GLU A 79 -5.15 -10.34 6.73
N GLY A 80 -4.22 -11.02 6.04
CA GLY A 80 -3.59 -12.24 6.53
C GLY A 80 -2.72 -12.04 7.76
N ASN A 81 -2.22 -10.82 7.98
CA ASN A 81 -1.48 -10.43 9.20
C ASN A 81 -2.38 -9.79 10.27
N GLU A 82 -3.70 -9.78 10.08
CA GLU A 82 -4.67 -9.13 10.97
C GLU A 82 -4.34 -7.65 11.25
N LEU A 83 -3.71 -6.99 10.27
CA LEU A 83 -3.33 -5.59 10.34
C LEU A 83 -4.51 -4.69 10.00
N THR A 84 -4.56 -3.53 10.65
CA THR A 84 -5.53 -2.46 10.37
C THR A 84 -4.87 -1.10 10.55
N ASN A 85 -5.57 -0.05 10.13
CA ASN A 85 -5.10 1.33 10.14
C ASN A 85 -3.73 1.44 9.47
N VAL A 86 -3.60 0.80 8.30
CA VAL A 86 -2.34 0.72 7.55
C VAL A 86 -2.60 0.91 6.07
N LEU A 87 -1.72 1.67 5.44
CA LEU A 87 -1.62 1.86 4.00
C LEU A 87 -0.31 1.24 3.53
N VAL A 88 -0.39 0.49 2.44
CA VAL A 88 0.76 -0.05 1.73
C VAL A 88 0.71 0.44 0.28
N LEU A 89 1.75 1.13 -0.14
CA LEU A 89 1.99 1.61 -1.50
C LEU A 89 3.16 0.83 -2.08
N VAL A 90 3.09 0.43 -3.34
CA VAL A 90 4.14 -0.25 -4.09
C VAL A 90 4.31 0.47 -5.42
N ASN A 91 5.54 0.93 -5.65
CA ASN A 91 6.00 1.58 -6.88
C ASN A 91 6.83 0.62 -7.74
#